data_AF-A0A950DPW9-F1
#
_entry.id   AF-A0A950DPW9-F1
#
_cell.length_a   1.000
_cell.length_b   1.000
_cell.length_c   1.000
_cell.angle_alpha   90.00
_cell.angle_beta   90.00
_cell.angle_gamma   90.00
#
_symmetry.space_group_name_H-M   'P 1'
#
loop_
_entity.id
_entity.type
_entity.pdbx_description
1 polymer ?
#
loop_
_entity_poly.entity_id
_entity_poly.type
_entity_poly.pdbx_seq_one_letter_code
_entity_poly.pdbx_strand_id
1 'polypeptide(L)' 'AMLGPEDPPRDAQELEDATGWPIAIVDANNINVNVLGVSRRVPLTAAGVRQAVLDNPLGQDDERTPIILVRRRA' A
#
# COMPACT_ATOMS: atom_id res chain seq x y z
N ALA A 1 -3.37 -0.41 19.83
CA ALA A 1 -3.49 -0.98 18.49
C ALA A 1 -4.44 -0.11 17.69
N MET A 2 -4.05 0.32 16.49
CA MET A 2 -4.94 0.99 15.55
C MET A 2 -5.69 -0.10 14.78
N LEU A 3 -6.99 0.09 14.55
CA LEU A 3 -7.75 -0.84 13.72
C LEU A 3 -7.45 -0.55 12.25
N GLY A 4 -7.17 -1.61 11.48
CA GLY A 4 -7.08 -1.52 10.04
C GLY A 4 -8.44 -1.28 9.38
N PRO A 5 -8.46 -1.07 8.05
CA PRO A 5 -9.72 -0.98 7.31
C PRO A 5 -10.51 -2.31 7.40
N GLU A 6 -11.84 -2.21 7.36
CA GLU A 6 -12.73 -3.37 7.45
C GLU A 6 -12.65 -4.26 6.21
N ASP A 7 -12.56 -3.65 5.02
CA ASP A 7 -12.39 -4.34 3.74
C ASP A 7 -11.34 -3.60 2.88
N PRO A 8 -10.04 -3.81 3.13
CA PRO A 8 -8.98 -3.11 2.42
C PRO A 8 -9.00 -3.30 0.88
N PRO A 9 -9.34 -4.49 0.33
CA PRO A 9 -9.53 -4.64 -1.11
C PRO A 9 -10.63 -3.75 -1.69
N ARG A 10 -11.80 -3.68 -1.04
CA ARG A 10 -12.90 -2.78 -1.45
C ARG A 10 -12.47 -1.32 -1.36
N ASP A 11 -11.86 -0.92 -0.25
CA ASP A 11 -11.42 0.45 -0.01
C ASP A 11 -10.35 0.89 -1.05
N ALA A 12 -9.41 0.00 -1.38
CA ALA A 12 -8.43 0.25 -2.45
C ALA A 12 -9.11 0.47 -3.81
N GLN A 13 -10.15 -0.30 -4.13
CA GLN A 13 -10.91 -0.11 -5.36
C GLN A 13 -11.67 1.22 -5.38
N GLU A 14 -12.33 1.59 -4.29
CA GLU A 14 -13.06 2.87 -4.19
C GLU A 14 -12.12 4.07 -4.37
N LEU A 15 -10.91 4.00 -3.80
CA LEU A 15 -9.89 5.03 -4.00
C LEU A 15 -9.38 5.07 -5.45
N GLU A 16 -9.20 3.91 -6.10
CA GLU A 16 -8.83 3.84 -7.50
C GLU A 16 -9.91 4.47 -8.41
N ASP A 17 -11.18 4.20 -8.13
CA ASP A 17 -12.32 4.72 -8.88
C ASP A 17 -12.45 6.25 -8.70
N ALA A 18 -12.20 6.76 -7.49
CA ALA A 18 -12.30 8.18 -7.18
C ALA A 18 -11.10 9.01 -7.70
N THR A 19 -9.89 8.44 -7.69
CA THR A 19 -8.65 9.19 -7.99
C THR A 19 -8.09 8.93 -9.38
N GLY A 20 -8.47 7.82 -10.01
CA GLY A 20 -7.87 7.38 -11.26
C GLY A 20 -6.49 6.72 -11.11
N TRP A 21 -5.95 6.58 -9.90
CA TRP A 21 -4.66 5.93 -9.65
C TRP A 21 -4.81 4.49 -9.14
N PRO A 22 -3.98 3.53 -9.58
CA PRO A 22 -3.92 2.22 -8.94
C PRO A 22 -3.43 2.31 -7.49
N ILE A 23 -4.13 1.66 -6.56
CA ILE A 23 -3.90 1.76 -5.12
C ILE A 23 -3.59 0.39 -4.52
N ALA A 24 -2.60 0.37 -3.63
CA ALA A 24 -2.37 -0.74 -2.71
C ALA A 24 -2.38 -0.23 -1.27
N ILE A 25 -3.07 -0.94 -0.39
CA ILE A 25 -3.09 -0.70 1.05
C ILE A 25 -2.17 -1.73 1.70
N VAL A 26 -1.20 -1.24 2.47
CA VAL A 26 -0.21 -2.07 3.15
C VAL A 26 -0.18 -1.74 4.64
N ASP A 27 0.06 -2.77 5.44
CA ASP A 27 0.47 -2.64 6.84
C ASP A 27 1.97 -2.98 6.90
N ALA A 28 2.79 -1.98 7.22
CA ALA A 28 4.24 -2.06 7.17
C ALA A 28 4.84 -1.60 8.50
N ASN A 29 5.83 -2.36 8.97
CA ASN A 29 6.69 -1.99 10.09
C ASN A 29 8.12 -2.50 9.84
N ASN A 30 9.05 -2.29 10.78
CA ASN A 30 10.46 -2.70 10.62
C ASN A 30 10.71 -4.20 10.45
N ILE A 31 9.73 -5.05 10.74
CA ILE A 31 9.89 -6.51 10.76
C ILE A 31 9.18 -7.14 9.55
N ASN A 32 8.01 -6.61 9.19
CA ASN A 32 7.21 -7.18 8.11
C ASN A 32 6.40 -6.12 7.37
N VAL A 33 6.11 -6.45 6.12
CA VAL A 33 5.09 -5.80 5.31
C VAL A 33 4.03 -6.83 4.93
N ASN A 34 2.78 -6.50 5.21
CA ASN A 34 1.60 -7.21 4.78
C ASN A 34 0.80 -6.37 3.78
N VAL A 35 0.41 -6.98 2.66
CA VAL A 35 -0.46 -6.32 1.67
C VAL A 35 -1.89 -6.64 2.03
N LEU A 36 -2.64 -5.62 2.45
CA LEU A 36 -4.01 -5.77 2.94
C LEU A 36 -5.02 -5.77 1.79
N GLY A 37 -4.79 -4.95 0.76
CA GLY A 37 -5.70 -4.83 -0.38
C GLY A 37 -5.03 -4.17 -1.58
N VAL A 38 -5.48 -4.55 -2.77
CA VAL A 38 -5.03 -3.98 -4.04
C VAL A 38 -6.21 -3.72 -4.95
N SER A 39 -6.20 -2.59 -5.64
CA SER A 39 -7.19 -2.27 -6.67
C SER A 39 -6.87 -2.99 -7.99
N ARG A 40 -7.86 -3.06 -8.88
CA ARG A 40 -7.79 -3.86 -10.11
C ARG A 40 -6.68 -3.42 -11.08
N ARG A 41 -6.34 -2.13 -11.16
CA ARG A 41 -5.33 -1.63 -12.12
C ARG A 41 -3.91 -1.63 -11.56
N VAL A 42 -3.67 -2.15 -10.35
CA VAL A 42 -2.31 -2.31 -9.81
C VAL A 42 -1.54 -3.26 -10.73
N PRO A 43 -0.42 -2.82 -11.34
CA PRO A 43 0.29 -3.62 -12.35
C PRO A 43 1.23 -4.67 -11.75
N LEU A 44 1.20 -4.85 -10.43
CA LEU A 44 2.07 -5.75 -9.67
C LEU A 44 1.23 -6.80 -8.95
N THR A 45 1.81 -7.97 -8.74
CA THR A 45 1.26 -8.95 -7.79
C THR A 45 1.39 -8.42 -6.37
N ALA A 46 0.63 -8.98 -5.41
CA ALA A 46 0.80 -8.65 -4.00
C ALA A 46 2.25 -8.86 -3.51
N ALA A 47 2.93 -9.91 -4.00
CA ALA A 47 4.35 -10.14 -3.72
C ALA A 47 5.24 -9.02 -4.28
N GLY A 48 4.96 -8.54 -5.50
CA GLY A 48 5.66 -7.41 -6.10
C GLY A 48 5.43 -6.10 -5.36
N VAL A 49 4.19 -5.83 -4.91
CA VAL A 49 3.87 -4.69 -4.04
C VAL A 49 4.68 -4.77 -2.74
N ARG A 50 4.66 -5.93 -2.08
CA ARG A 50 5.43 -6.15 -0.84
C ARG A 50 6.92 -5.90 -1.05
N GLN A 51 7.50 -6.41 -2.14
CA GLN A 51 8.91 -6.19 -2.46
C GLN A 51 9.24 -4.72 -2.71
N ALA A 52 8.33 -3.96 -3.33
CA ALA A 52 8.54 -2.54 -3.62
C ALA A 52 8.65 -1.65 -2.37
N VAL A 53 8.14 -2.12 -1.23
CA VAL A 53 8.10 -1.36 0.04
C VAL A 53 8.75 -2.11 1.20
N LEU A 54 9.51 -3.18 0.93
CA LEU A 54 10.01 -4.10 1.96
C LEU A 54 10.88 -3.41 3.00
N ASP A 55 11.65 -2.40 2.59
CA ASP A 55 12.52 -1.61 3.46
C ASP A 55 11.75 -0.61 4.35
N ASN A 56 10.41 -0.64 4.30
CA ASN A 56 9.51 0.33 4.92
C ASN A 56 9.90 1.80 4.66
N PRO A 57 9.88 2.26 3.39
CA PRO A 57 10.21 3.65 3.06
C PRO A 57 9.21 4.67 3.64
N LEU A 58 8.09 4.20 4.21
CA LEU A 58 7.09 5.02 4.89
C LEU A 58 7.56 5.49 6.28
N GLY A 59 8.62 4.87 6.82
CA GLY A 59 9.05 5.08 8.19
C GLY A 59 8.08 4.44 9.21
N GLN A 60 8.36 4.64 10.50
CA GLN A 60 7.50 4.21 11.60
C GLN A 60 7.58 5.18 12.77
N ASP A 61 6.49 5.27 13.53
CA ASP A 61 6.35 6.21 14.63
C ASP A 61 6.30 7.67 14.16
N ASP A 62 7.45 8.36 14.08
CA ASP A 62 7.49 9.82 13.98
C ASP A 62 7.58 10.37 12.55
N GLU A 63 7.94 9.56 11.53
CA GLU A 63 8.02 10.07 10.15
C GLU A 63 6.65 10.38 9.53
N ARG A 64 5.58 9.73 10.01
CA ARG A 64 4.17 10.01 9.64
C ARG A 64 3.95 10.14 8.12
N THR A 65 4.49 9.22 7.32
CA THR A 65 4.35 9.22 5.85
C THR A 65 3.37 8.13 5.39
N PRO A 66 2.04 8.35 5.48
CA PRO A 66 1.04 7.32 5.20
C PRO A 66 0.85 7.02 3.71
N ILE A 67 1.42 7.84 2.80
CA ILE A 67 1.23 7.72 1.35
C ILE A 67 2.58 7.82 0.67
N ILE A 68 2.86 6.88 -0.24
CA ILE A 68 4.03 6.89 -1.11
C ILE A 68 3.62 6.63 -2.56
N LEU A 69 4.47 7.03 -3.50
CA LEU A 69 4.30 6.77 -4.93
C LEU A 69 5.34 5.78 -5.42
N VAL A 70 4.87 4.64 -5.93
CA VAL A 70 5.73 3.65 -6.58
C VAL A 70 5.72 3.90 -8.07
N ARG A 71 6.88 4.22 -8.64
CA ARG A 71 7.05 4.43 -10.08
C ARG A 71 8.08 3.46 -10.64
N ARG A 72 7.87 3.00 -11.88
CA ARG A 72 8.95 2.33 -12.63
C ARG A 72 10.12 3.31 -12.80
N ARG A 73 11.32 2.79 -12.63
CA ARG A 73 12.54 3.53 -12.97
C ARG A 73 12.54 3.76 -14.49
N ALA A 74 12.87 4.98 -14.89
CA ALA A 74 13.07 5.34 -16.30
C ALA A 74 14.39 4.76 -16.80
#